data_AF-A0A0S3U6H7-F1
#
_entry.id   AF-A0A0S3U6H7-F1
#
_cell.length_a   1.000
_cell.length_b   1.000
_cell.length_c   1.000
_cell.angle_alpha   90.00
_cell.angle_beta   90.00
_cell.angle_gamma   90.00
#
_symmetry.space_group_name_H-M   'P 1'
#
loop_
_entity.id
_entity.type
_entity.pdbx_description
1 polymer ?
#
loop_
_entity_poly.entity_id
_entity_poly.type
_entity_poly.pdbx_seq_one_letter_code
_entity_poly.pdbx_strand_id
1 'polypeptide(L)'
;MQAHESFQTVMKRVVNMTHDRALCDRVNHQGLNVVNVMWEDTARTPGSVWGANISDMTLQVHHPDRPDQKELLPVIRYPNFTDTTGDGERVTFLRE
;
A
#
# COMPACT_ATOMS: atom_id res chain seq x y z
N MET A 1 21.86 -15.42 20.22
CA MET A 1 20.48 -15.88 19.98
C MET A 1 19.63 -14.63 19.82
N GLN A 2 19.13 -14.33 18.60
CA GLN A 2 18.16 -13.25 18.43
C GLN A 2 16.84 -13.69 19.06
N ALA A 3 16.33 -12.93 20.03
CA ALA A 3 14.99 -13.13 20.53
C ALA A 3 14.03 -12.85 19.37
N HIS A 4 13.25 -13.85 18.95
CA HIS A 4 12.23 -13.66 17.93
C HIS A 4 11.11 -12.81 18.55
N GLU A 5 10.76 -11.69 17.92
CA GLU A 5 9.62 -10.89 18.37
C GLU A 5 8.34 -11.74 18.28
N SER A 6 7.43 -11.54 19.23
CA SER A 6 6.12 -12.20 19.16
C SER A 6 5.32 -11.65 17.99
N PHE A 7 4.47 -12.50 17.40
CA PHE A 7 3.56 -12.11 16.31
C PHE A 7 2.75 -10.85 16.66
N GLN A 8 2.24 -10.77 17.88
CA GLN A 8 1.43 -9.64 18.36
C GLN A 8 2.22 -8.33 18.37
N THR A 9 3.50 -8.37 18.74
CA THR A 9 4.38 -7.20 18.72
C THR A 9 4.63 -6.72 17.29
N VAL A 10 4.98 -7.66 16.39
CA VAL A 10 5.22 -7.35 14.97
C VAL A 10 3.97 -6.78 14.34
N MET A 11 2.83 -7.43 14.52
CA MET A 11 1.55 -7.00 13.96
C MET A 11 1.16 -5.60 14.47
N LYS A 12 1.26 -5.34 15.78
CA LYS A 12 0.97 -4.00 16.32
C LYS A 12 1.88 -2.92 15.72
N ARG A 13 3.15 -3.24 15.48
CA ARG A 13 4.10 -2.33 14.83
C ARG A 13 3.71 -2.08 13.37
N VAL A 14 3.38 -3.14 12.63
CA VAL A 14 2.99 -3.05 11.22
C VAL A 14 1.71 -2.24 11.05
N VAL A 15 0.65 -2.55 11.80
CA VAL A 15 -0.65 -1.84 11.72
C VAL A 15 -0.50 -0.33 12.01
N ASN A 16 0.44 0.04 12.89
CA ASN A 16 0.69 1.44 13.24
C ASN A 16 1.62 2.17 12.26
N MET A 17 2.11 1.54 11.19
CA MET A 17 3.06 2.17 10.25
C MET A 17 2.53 3.46 9.61
N THR A 18 1.23 3.56 9.34
CA THR A 18 0.60 4.78 8.79
C THR A 18 0.61 5.98 9.75
N HIS A 19 0.82 5.72 11.05
CA HIS A 19 0.91 6.73 12.10
C HIS A 19 2.35 6.99 12.56
N ASP A 20 3.32 6.19 12.09
CA ASP A 20 4.74 6.40 12.36
C ASP A 20 5.27 7.52 11.46
N ARG A 21 5.29 8.74 11.99
CA ARG A 21 5.75 9.94 11.26
C ARG A 21 7.17 9.79 10.73
N ALA A 22 8.09 9.22 11.51
CA ALA A 22 9.47 9.05 11.08
C ALA A 22 9.58 8.06 9.93
N LEU A 23 8.76 7.00 9.92
CA LEU A 23 8.65 6.09 8.79
C LEU A 23 8.05 6.78 7.57
N CYS A 24 6.92 7.46 7.73
CA CYS A 24 6.25 8.18 6.64
C CYS A 24 7.20 9.19 5.98
N ASP A 25 7.96 9.96 6.76
CA ASP A 25 8.92 10.94 6.25
C ASP A 25 10.04 10.26 5.46
N ARG A 26 10.64 9.18 5.98
CA ARG A 26 11.70 8.42 5.28
C ARG A 26 11.21 7.83 3.96
N VAL A 27 9.99 7.29 3.96
CA VAL A 27 9.37 6.68 2.77
C VAL A 27 9.02 7.76 1.74
N ASN A 28 8.51 8.91 2.19
CA ASN A 28 8.21 10.06 1.33
C ASN A 28 9.46 10.62 0.65
N HIS A 29 10.59 10.69 1.36
CA HIS A 29 11.88 11.08 0.76
C HIS A 29 12.34 10.17 -0.40
N GLN A 30 11.84 8.94 -0.47
CA GLN A 30 12.10 8.00 -1.57
C GLN A 30 11.03 8.08 -2.67
N GLY A 31 10.08 9.02 -2.58
CA GLY A 31 8.95 9.15 -3.51
C GLY A 31 7.84 8.14 -3.28
N LEU A 32 7.85 7.42 -2.16
CA LEU A 32 6.86 6.42 -1.79
C LEU A 32 5.87 6.97 -0.76
N ASN A 33 4.81 6.23 -0.48
CA ASN A 33 3.79 6.53 0.52
C ASN A 33 3.43 5.28 1.32
N VAL A 34 2.99 5.44 2.57
CA VAL A 34 2.47 4.38 3.44
C VAL A 34 0.96 4.59 3.59
N VAL A 35 0.14 3.64 3.12
CA VAL A 35 -1.32 3.79 3.07
C VAL A 35 -2.06 2.54 3.54
N ASN A 36 -3.26 2.71 4.09
CA ASN A 36 -4.17 1.60 4.40
C ASN A 36 -5.09 1.26 3.24
N VAL A 37 -5.37 2.23 2.36
CA VAL A 37 -6.23 2.04 1.19
C VAL A 37 -5.38 2.23 -0.05
N MET A 38 -5.46 1.27 -0.96
CA MET A 38 -4.80 1.27 -2.25
C MET A 38 -5.83 1.05 -3.35
N TRP A 39 -5.45 1.31 -4.60
CA TRP A 39 -6.34 1.08 -5.74
C TRP A 39 -5.90 -0.16 -6.49
N GLU A 40 -6.86 -1.02 -6.81
CA GLU A 40 -6.71 -2.06 -7.82
C GLU A 40 -7.16 -1.46 -9.16
N ASP A 41 -6.29 -1.47 -10.17
CA ASP A 41 -6.63 -1.11 -11.54
C ASP A 41 -6.65 -2.38 -12.39
N THR A 42 -7.84 -2.88 -12.72
CA THR A 42 -7.99 -4.06 -13.57
C THR A 42 -8.26 -3.59 -15.00
N ALA A 43 -7.22 -3.68 -15.83
CA ALA A 43 -7.23 -3.24 -17.21
C ALA A 43 -8.30 -3.94 -18.08
N ARG A 44 -8.72 -3.22 -19.13
CA ARG A 44 -9.88 -3.54 -19.97
C ARG A 44 -9.61 -4.67 -20.96
N THR A 45 -10.69 -5.26 -21.48
CA THR A 45 -10.59 -6.23 -22.58
C THR A 45 -10.16 -5.53 -23.89
N PRO A 46 -9.20 -6.09 -24.66
CA PRO A 46 -8.77 -5.53 -25.94
C PRO A 46 -9.95 -5.36 -26.90
N GLY A 47 -10.15 -4.15 -27.43
CA GLY A 47 -11.22 -3.85 -28.39
C GLY A 47 -12.63 -3.66 -27.79
N SER A 48 -12.75 -3.49 -26.47
CA SER A 48 -14.04 -3.40 -25.78
C SER A 48 -14.16 -2.17 -24.88
N VAL A 49 -15.39 -1.65 -24.73
CA VAL A 49 -15.74 -0.63 -23.71
C VAL A 49 -15.97 -1.25 -22.32
N TRP A 50 -15.98 -2.58 -22.22
CA TRP A 50 -15.98 -3.31 -20.95
C TRP A 50 -14.57 -3.43 -20.38
N GLY A 51 -14.44 -2.94 -19.17
CA GLY A 51 -13.30 -3.15 -18.28
C GLY A 51 -13.60 -2.44 -16.99
N ALA A 52 -13.49 -3.17 -15.89
CA ALA A 52 -13.90 -2.75 -14.57
C ALA A 52 -12.79 -3.17 -13.61
N ASN A 53 -12.39 -2.41 -12.59
CA ASN A 53 -12.81 -1.11 -12.07
C ASN A 53 -11.62 -0.58 -11.25
N ILE A 54 -11.37 0.73 -11.23
CA ILE A 54 -10.48 1.29 -10.20
C ILE A 54 -11.25 1.23 -8.88
N SER A 55 -10.85 0.30 -8.02
CA SER A 55 -11.55 0.05 -6.76
C SER A 55 -10.62 0.33 -5.58
N ASP A 56 -11.15 1.01 -4.56
CA ASP A 56 -10.49 1.09 -3.26
C ASP A 56 -10.42 -0.31 -2.63
N MET A 57 -9.21 -0.72 -2.25
CA MET A 57 -8.90 -2.01 -1.66
C MET A 57 -8.01 -1.81 -0.42
N THR A 58 -8.19 -2.67 0.57
CA THR A 58 -7.27 -2.83 1.70
C THR A 58 -6.93 -4.29 1.88
N LEU A 59 -5.71 -4.56 2.33
CA LEU A 59 -5.35 -5.87 2.85
C LEU A 59 -5.70 -5.91 4.34
N GLN A 60 -6.06 -7.10 4.84
CA GLN A 60 -6.40 -7.32 6.25
C GLN A 60 -5.47 -8.35 6.87
N VAL A 61 -5.05 -8.12 8.12
CA VAL A 61 -4.38 -9.12 8.95
C VAL A 61 -5.37 -9.60 10.01
N HIS A 62 -5.47 -10.91 10.14
CA HIS A 62 -6.31 -11.57 11.13
C HIS A 62 -5.50 -11.92 12.38
N HIS A 63 -6.12 -11.79 13.54
CA HIS A 63 -5.54 -12.27 14.79
C HIS A 63 -5.75 -13.79 14.91
N PRO A 64 -4.68 -14.60 15.10
CA PRO A 64 -4.81 -16.06 15.21
C PRO A 64 -5.74 -16.50 16.33
N ASP A 65 -5.68 -15.79 17.46
CA ASP A 65 -6.43 -16.14 18.68
C ASP A 65 -7.81 -15.44 18.77
N ARG A 66 -8.12 -14.55 17.81
CA ARG A 66 -9.33 -13.72 17.79
C ARG A 66 -9.86 -13.57 16.36
N PRO A 67 -10.58 -14.57 15.83
CA PRO A 67 -10.98 -14.62 14.42
C PRO A 67 -11.86 -13.44 13.96
N ASP A 68 -12.61 -12.85 14.89
CA ASP A 68 -13.46 -11.68 14.62
C ASP A 68 -12.70 -10.35 14.60
N GLN A 69 -11.46 -10.33 15.11
CA GLN A 69 -10.62 -9.14 15.13
C GLN A 69 -9.76 -9.09 13.87
N LYS A 70 -9.88 -7.97 13.14
CA LYS A 70 -9.13 -7.70 11.90
C LYS A 70 -8.53 -6.31 11.98
N GLU A 71 -7.30 -6.20 11.49
CA GLU A 71 -6.60 -4.92 11.37
C GLU A 71 -6.26 -4.67 9.90
N LEU A 72 -6.11 -3.40 9.52
CA LEU A 72 -5.68 -3.04 8.18
C LEU A 72 -4.17 -3.28 8.05
N LEU A 73 -3.76 -3.87 6.94
CA LEU A 73 -2.36 -4.05 6.59
C LEU A 73 -1.89 -2.85 5.76
N PRO A 74 -0.98 -2.00 6.29
CA PRO A 74 -0.44 -0.91 5.51
C PRO A 74 0.39 -1.40 4.33
N VAL A 75 0.36 -0.65 3.25
CA VAL A 75 1.12 -0.89 2.03
C VAL A 75 2.05 0.29 1.78
N ILE A 76 3.31 -0.01 1.47
CA ILE A 76 4.27 0.98 0.96
C ILE A 76 4.24 0.92 -0.57
N ARG A 77 3.90 2.03 -1.22
CA ARG A 77 3.78 2.12 -2.68
C ARG A 77 4.10 3.51 -3.19
N TYR A 78 4.36 3.65 -4.48
CA TYR A 78 4.35 4.98 -5.09
C TYR A 78 2.94 5.61 -5.03
N PRO A 79 2.84 6.95 -5.08
CA PRO A 79 1.56 7.64 -5.23
C PRO A 79 0.76 7.10 -6.42
N ASN A 80 -0.57 7.16 -6.35
CA ASN A 80 -1.41 6.79 -7.49
C ASN A 80 -0.99 7.57 -8.76
N PHE A 81 -1.12 6.93 -9.92
CA PHE A 81 -0.78 7.50 -11.24
C PHE A 81 0.71 7.75 -11.51
N THR A 82 1.60 7.20 -10.70
CA THR A 82 3.06 7.25 -10.93
C THR A 82 3.59 5.93 -11.51
N ASP A 83 2.74 5.18 -12.20
CA ASP A 83 3.09 3.86 -12.74
C ASP A 83 4.30 3.96 -13.68
N THR A 84 5.48 3.59 -13.17
CA THR A 84 6.73 3.52 -13.92
C THR A 84 6.94 2.16 -14.57
N THR A 85 5.98 1.23 -14.44
CA THR A 85 6.11 -0.15 -14.94
C THR A 85 5.66 -0.32 -16.39
N GLY A 86 5.02 0.71 -16.97
CA GLY A 86 4.43 0.66 -18.31
C GLY A 86 5.25 1.22 -19.47
N ASP A 87 5.89 2.38 -19.36
CA ASP A 87 6.56 3.03 -20.50
C ASP A 87 7.79 3.85 -20.08
N GLY A 88 8.77 3.95 -20.99
CA GLY A 88 10.05 4.61 -20.78
C GLY A 88 9.97 6.09 -20.42
N GLU A 89 10.99 6.52 -19.66
CA GLU A 89 11.26 7.86 -19.14
C GLU A 89 10.25 8.47 -18.16
N ARG A 90 10.80 9.03 -17.07
CA ARG A 90 10.06 9.77 -16.02
C ARG A 90 9.35 10.98 -16.63
N VAL A 91 8.04 10.91 -16.77
CA VAL A 91 7.23 12.11 -17.00
C VAL A 91 7.16 12.91 -15.70
N THR A 92 7.92 14.01 -15.64
CA THR A 92 7.86 14.97 -14.54
C THR A 92 6.70 15.92 -14.83
N PHE A 93 5.59 15.82 -14.08
CA PHE A 93 4.53 16.82 -14.17
C PHE A 93 5.07 18.15 -13.65
N LEU A 94 5.28 19.11 -14.55
CA LEU A 94 5.52 20.51 -14.21
C LEU A 94 4.27 21.04 -13.51
N ARG A 95 4.43 21.55 -12.29
CA ARG A 95 3.41 22.33 -11.59
C ARG A 95 3.36 23.73 -12.22
N GLU A 96 2.18 24.15 -12.64
CA GLU A 96 1.83 25.58 -12.77
C GLU A 96 1.66 26.22 -11.38
#